data_AF-A0A967SFS6-F1
#
_entry.id   AF-A0A967SFS6-F1
#
_cell.length_a   1.000
_cell.length_b   1.000
_cell.length_c   1.000
_cell.angle_alpha   90.00
_cell.angle_beta   90.00
_cell.angle_gamma   90.00
#
_symmetry.space_group_name_H-M   'P 1'
#
loop_
_entity.id
_entity.type
_entity.pdbx_description
1 polymer ?
#
loop_
_entity_poly.entity_id
_entity_poly.type
_entity_poly.pdbx_seq_one_letter_code
_entity_poly.pdbx_strand_id
1 'polypeptide(L)'
;NVIGRWSLSRAVGRDIPDNQSGYRLLSRRLVETMLHSDESGFEFEVEMVLVCLRRSWPMEWVPIRTIYEGQGSHIDPVEHVVHFFRMVARARRAAGEGAKPRA
;
A
#
# COMPACT_ATOMS: atom_id res chain seq x y z
N ASN A 1 3.74 -9.03 1.96
CA ASN A 1 3.63 -9.16 0.50
C ASN A 1 4.90 -8.69 -0.22
N VAL A 2 5.63 -9.58 -0.92
CA VAL A 2 6.86 -9.21 -1.65
C VAL A 2 6.57 -8.40 -2.92
N ILE A 3 5.45 -8.70 -3.60
CA ILE A 3 5.08 -8.07 -4.87
C ILE A 3 4.66 -6.61 -4.68
N GLY A 4 3.80 -6.31 -3.69
CA GLY A 4 3.36 -4.94 -3.40
C GLY A 4 4.52 -4.03 -2.98
N ARG A 5 5.43 -4.57 -2.15
CA ARG A 5 6.68 -3.90 -1.75
C ARG A 5 7.52 -3.53 -2.97
N TRP A 6 7.75 -4.48 -3.87
CA TRP A 6 8.60 -4.31 -5.04
C TRP A 6 8.03 -3.32 -6.04
N SER A 7 6.73 -3.40 -6.32
CA SER A 7 6.04 -2.49 -7.24
C SER A 7 6.07 -1.05 -6.72
N LEU A 8 5.80 -0.85 -5.43
CA LEU A 8 5.84 0.48 -4.83
C LEU A 8 7.27 1.05 -4.76
N SER A 9 8.24 0.23 -4.36
CA SER A 9 9.65 0.64 -4.31
C SER A 9 10.16 1.06 -5.70
N ARG A 10 9.76 0.35 -6.76
CA ARG A 10 10.08 0.71 -8.15
C ARG A 10 9.39 1.98 -8.61
N ALA A 11 8.10 2.14 -8.31
CA ALA A 11 7.33 3.32 -8.69
C ALA A 11 7.85 4.59 -7.99
N VAL A 12 8.34 4.45 -6.77
CA VAL A 12 8.85 5.54 -5.93
C VAL A 12 10.35 5.81 -6.14
N GLY A 13 11.10 4.83 -6.66
CA GLY A 13 12.56 4.92 -6.78
C GLY A 13 13.30 4.91 -5.43
N ARG A 14 12.65 4.43 -4.35
CA ARG A 14 13.25 4.28 -3.01
C ARG A 14 12.90 2.92 -2.44
N ASP A 15 13.79 2.36 -1.63
CA ASP A 15 13.48 1.13 -0.90
C ASP A 15 12.38 1.42 0.14
N ILE A 16 11.28 0.69 0.00
CA ILE A 16 10.18 0.69 0.94
C ILE A 16 10.21 -0.70 1.58
N PRO A 17 10.76 -0.85 2.80
CA PRO A 17 10.93 -2.14 3.45
C PRO A 17 9.60 -2.78 3.82
N ASP A 18 8.59 -1.99 4.17
CA ASP A 18 7.25 -2.46 4.49
C ASP A 18 6.21 -1.36 4.20
N ASN A 19 5.23 -1.63 3.32
CA ASN A 19 4.14 -0.69 3.03
C ASN A 19 2.78 -1.15 3.58
N GLN A 20 2.74 -2.24 4.35
CA GLN A 20 1.51 -2.89 4.84
C GLN A 20 1.43 -2.93 6.38
N SER A 21 2.40 -2.34 7.07
CA SER A 21 2.27 -2.10 8.51
C SER A 21 1.20 -1.04 8.77
N GLY A 22 0.16 -1.42 9.52
CA GLY A 22 -0.83 -0.47 10.05
C GLY A 22 -0.30 0.37 11.21
N TYR A 23 0.87 0.03 11.77
CA TYR A 23 1.48 0.79 12.86
C TYR A 23 2.36 1.91 12.31
N ARG A 24 1.83 3.14 12.36
CA ARG A 24 2.45 4.33 11.76
C ARG A 24 2.30 5.54 12.69
N LEU A 25 3.34 6.35 12.77
CA LEU A 25 3.25 7.69 13.33
C LEU A 25 3.02 8.69 12.19
N LEU A 26 1.90 9.41 12.23
CA LEU A 26 1.52 10.38 11.20
C LEU A 26 1.56 11.79 11.77
N SER A 27 2.11 12.72 11.00
CA SER A 27 1.99 14.15 11.33
C SER A 27 0.56 14.63 11.11
N ARG A 28 0.12 15.61 11.91
CA ARG A 28 -1.20 16.25 11.74
C ARG A 28 -1.45 16.70 10.30
N ARG A 29 -0.46 17.34 9.67
CA ARG A 29 -0.54 17.84 8.30
C ARG A 29 -0.78 16.72 7.27
N LEU A 30 -0.17 15.55 7.48
CA LEU A 30 -0.41 14.40 6.62
C LEU A 30 -1.84 13.91 6.77
N VAL A 31 -2.32 13.75 8.01
CA VAL A 31 -3.71 13.35 8.28
C VAL A 31 -4.70 14.31 7.64
N GLU A 32 -4.52 15.62 7.82
CA GLU A 32 -5.38 16.64 7.19
C GLU A 32 -5.40 16.54 5.66
N THR A 33 -4.27 16.18 5.03
CA THR A 33 -4.22 15.96 3.58
C THR A 33 -4.95 14.67 3.18
N MET A 34 -4.85 13.62 3.99
CA MET A 34 -5.50 12.33 3.73
C MET A 34 -7.01 12.36 3.91
N LEU A 35 -7.57 13.32 4.65
CA LEU A 35 -9.03 13.50 4.75
C LEU A 35 -9.71 13.85 3.42
N HIS A 36 -8.91 14.25 2.42
CA HIS A 36 -9.37 14.56 1.06
C HIS A 36 -9.07 13.44 0.06
N SER A 37 -8.59 12.28 0.53
CA SER A 37 -8.36 11.10 -0.30
C SER A 37 -9.69 10.39 -0.56
N ASP A 38 -9.89 9.94 -1.80
CA ASP A 38 -10.98 9.04 -2.18
C ASP A 38 -10.58 7.55 -2.10
N GLU A 39 -9.32 7.27 -1.75
CA GLU A 39 -8.76 5.91 -1.70
C GLU A 39 -9.09 5.21 -0.38
N SER A 40 -9.14 3.87 -0.41
CA SER A 40 -9.48 3.07 0.77
C SER A 40 -8.62 1.81 0.88
N GLY A 41 -8.62 1.18 2.06
CA GLY A 41 -7.87 -0.05 2.31
C GLY A 41 -6.38 0.09 1.95
N PHE A 42 -5.88 -0.83 1.13
CA PHE A 42 -4.47 -0.84 0.71
C PHE A 42 -4.09 0.36 -0.18
N GLU A 43 -5.02 0.86 -0.99
CA GLU A 43 -4.78 1.97 -1.92
C GLU A 43 -4.51 3.27 -1.14
N PHE A 44 -5.22 3.48 -0.04
CA PHE A 44 -5.00 4.59 0.89
C PHE A 44 -3.59 4.60 1.48
N GLU A 45 -3.08 3.43 1.91
CA GLU A 45 -1.73 3.32 2.46
C GLU A 45 -0.63 3.66 1.43
N VAL A 46 -0.88 3.33 0.16
CA VAL A 46 0.00 3.69 -0.96
C VAL A 46 -0.07 5.18 -1.24
N GLU A 47 -1.26 5.78 -1.26
CA GLU A 47 -1.43 7.21 -1.49
C GLU A 47 -0.71 8.05 -0.43
N MET A 48 -0.79 7.66 0.84
CA MET A 48 -0.06 8.32 1.92
C MET A 48 1.44 8.46 1.60
N VAL A 49 2.07 7.39 1.13
CA VAL A 49 3.49 7.38 0.76
C VAL A 49 3.73 8.32 -0.42
N LEU A 50 2.88 8.25 -1.45
CA LEU A 50 2.98 9.10 -2.63
C LEU A 50 2.81 10.60 -2.30
N VAL A 51 1.94 10.95 -1.36
CA VAL A 51 1.77 12.34 -0.91
C VAL A 51 3.02 12.84 -0.20
N CYS A 52 3.60 12.04 0.70
CA CYS A 52 4.87 12.40 1.33
C CYS A 52 5.97 12.64 0.30
N LEU A 53 6.09 11.77 -0.70
CA LEU A 53 7.10 11.90 -1.75
C LEU A 53 6.88 13.12 -2.64
N ARG A 54 5.66 13.28 -3.18
CA ARG A 54 5.29 14.42 -4.04
C ARG A 54 5.51 15.76 -3.36
N ARG A 55 5.25 15.83 -2.06
CA ARG A 55 5.40 17.06 -1.28
C ARG A 55 6.78 17.19 -0.60
N SER A 56 7.72 16.28 -0.88
CA SER A 56 9.04 16.24 -0.24
C SER A 56 9.00 16.27 1.29
N TRP A 57 8.04 15.55 1.87
CA TRP A 57 7.90 15.42 3.31
C TRP A 57 8.80 14.30 3.85
N PRO A 58 9.44 14.50 5.01
CA PRO A 58 10.30 13.49 5.60
C PRO A 58 9.48 12.25 5.99
N MET A 59 10.06 11.08 5.73
CA MET A 59 9.51 9.77 6.05
C MET A 59 10.67 8.81 6.32
N GLU A 60 10.56 8.06 7.41
CA GLU A 60 11.56 7.10 7.83
C GLU A 60 10.93 5.76 8.21
N TRP A 61 11.74 4.71 8.13
CA TRP A 61 11.36 3.34 8.47
C TRP A 61 12.01 2.97 9.79
N VAL A 62 11.20 2.78 10.82
CA VAL A 62 11.68 2.43 12.16
C VAL A 62 11.43 0.94 12.40
N PRO A 63 12.45 0.14 12.77
CA PRO A 63 12.25 -1.26 13.11
C PRO A 63 11.39 -1.34 14.37
N ILE A 64 10.31 -2.13 14.29
CA ILE A 64 9.43 -2.41 15.43
C ILE A 64 9.59 -3.85 15.87
N ARG A 65 9.44 -4.10 17.17
CA ARG A 65 9.39 -5.46 17.71
C ARG A 65 7.94 -5.91 17.69
N THR A 66 7.67 -7.03 17.03
CA THR A 66 6.35 -7.65 17.10
C THR A 66 6.24 -8.44 18.40
N ILE A 67 5.39 -7.95 19.31
CA ILE A 67 5.10 -8.61 20.58
C ILE A 67 3.80 -9.41 20.39
N TYR A 68 3.92 -10.72 20.21
CA TYR A 68 2.78 -11.62 20.10
C TYR A 68 2.61 -12.40 21.40
N GLU A 69 1.60 -12.06 22.21
CA GLU A 69 1.28 -12.76 23.47
C GLU A 69 0.35 -13.96 23.26
N GLY A 70 0.63 -14.79 22.24
CA GLY A 70 -0.15 -16.01 21.96
C GLY A 70 -1.60 -15.78 21.51
N GLN A 71 -1.98 -14.55 21.16
CA GLN A 71 -3.29 -14.24 20.60
C GLN A 71 -3.40 -14.82 19.18
N GLY A 72 -4.42 -15.64 18.93
CA GLY A 72 -4.70 -16.20 17.60
C GLY A 72 -4.98 -15.10 16.57
N SER A 73 -4.41 -15.23 15.38
CA SER A 73 -4.71 -14.34 14.26
C SER A 73 -6.17 -14.50 13.84
N HIS A 74 -6.95 -13.42 13.92
CA HIS A 74 -8.34 -13.35 13.40
C HIS A 74 -8.41 -13.15 11.88
N ILE A 75 -7.27 -13.21 11.19
CA ILE A 75 -7.21 -13.01 9.74
C ILE A 75 -7.54 -14.34 9.07
N ASP A 76 -8.68 -14.40 8.37
CA ASP A 76 -9.09 -15.58 7.62
C ASP A 76 -8.21 -15.73 6.36
N PRO A 77 -7.32 -16.75 6.29
CA PRO A 77 -6.32 -16.85 5.23
C PRO A 77 -6.93 -17.05 3.84
N VAL A 78 -8.14 -17.62 3.78
CA VAL A 78 -8.78 -18.02 2.53
C VAL A 78 -9.41 -16.83 1.82
N GLU A 79 -10.10 -15.95 2.56
CA GLU A 79 -10.72 -14.74 2.01
C GLU A 79 -9.67 -13.78 1.44
N HIS A 80 -8.55 -13.63 2.14
CA HIS A 80 -7.42 -12.81 1.70
C HIS A 80 -6.81 -13.29 0.37
N VAL A 81 -6.70 -14.60 0.18
CA VAL A 81 -6.18 -15.19 -1.06
C VAL A 81 -7.14 -14.92 -2.23
N VAL A 82 -8.46 -15.08 -2.03
CA VAL A 82 -9.47 -14.81 -3.08
C VAL A 82 -9.46 -13.33 -3.48
N HIS A 83 -9.38 -12.42 -2.51
CA HIS A 83 -9.30 -10.98 -2.77
C HIS A 83 -8.03 -10.60 -3.54
N PHE A 84 -6.90 -11.21 -3.21
CA PHE A 84 -5.64 -11.00 -3.92
C PHE A 84 -5.73 -11.42 -5.39
N PHE A 85 -6.26 -12.62 -5.68
CA PHE A 85 -6.43 -13.09 -7.05
C PHE A 85 -7.43 -12.24 -7.85
N ARG A 86 -8.50 -11.74 -7.21
CA ARG A 86 -9.46 -10.82 -7.84
C ARG A 86 -8.79 -9.51 -8.26
N MET A 87 -7.93 -8.93 -7.40
CA MET A 87 -7.18 -7.72 -7.74
C MET A 87 -6.21 -7.94 -8.90
N VAL A 88 -5.48 -9.07 -8.91
CA VAL A 88 -4.56 -9.41 -10.00
C VAL A 88 -5.30 -9.52 -11.33
N ALA A 89 -6.49 -10.13 -11.33
CA ALA A 89 -7.32 -10.23 -12.54
C ALA A 89 -7.82 -8.86 -13.03
N ARG A 90 -8.22 -7.97 -12.11
CA ARG A 90 -8.66 -6.61 -12.45
C ARG A 90 -7.50 -5.77 -13.01
N ALA A 91 -6.33 -5.82 -12.38
CA ALA A 91 -5.13 -5.13 -12.84
C ALA A 91 -4.71 -5.60 -14.24
N ARG A 92 -4.82 -6.90 -14.52
CA ARG A 92 -4.53 -7.46 -15.86
C ARG A 92 -5.52 -7.00 -16.93
N ARG A 93 -6.81 -6.90 -16.60
CA ARG A 93 -7.83 -6.37 -17.53
C ARG A 93 -7.60 -4.89 -17.83
N ALA A 94 -7.34 -4.08 -16.80
CA ALA A 94 -7.02 -2.66 -16.97
C ALA A 94 -5.73 -2.45 -17.79
N ALA A 95 -4.71 -3.28 -17.58
CA ALA A 95 -3.48 -3.25 -18.37
C ALA A 95 -3.68 -3.72 -19.82
N GLY A 96 -4.61 -4.65 -20.07
CA GLY A 96 -4.98 -5.11 -21.41
C GLY A 96 -5.86 -4.11 -22.18
N GLU A 97 -6.73 -3.37 -21.49
CA GLU A 97 -7.56 -2.31 -22.07
C GLU A 97 -6.75 -1.07 -22.45
N GLY A 98 -5.63 -0.80 -21.76
CA GLY A 98 -4.66 0.24 -22.13
C GLY A 98 -3.72 -0.11 -23.29
N ALA A 99 -3.79 -1.35 -23.82
CA ALA A 99 -2.88 -1.86 -24.86
C ALA A 99 -3.51 -1.96 -26.26
N LYS A 100 -4.73 -1.47 -26.48
CA LYS A 100 -5.23 -1.26 -27.86
C LYS A 100 -4.75 0.10 -28.36
N PRO A 101 -3.87 0.17 -29.38
CA PRO A 101 -3.58 1.43 -30.04
C PRO A 101 -4.89 1.96 -30.62
N ARG A 102 -5.26 3.20 -30.27
CA ARG A 102 -6.24 3.95 -31.07
C ARG A 102 -5.61 4.16 -32.44
N ALA A 103 -6.11 3.44 -33.44
CA ALA A 103 -5.98 3.79 -34.84
C ALA A 103 -6.92 4.97 -35.17
#